data_AF-A0AAN5CM34-F1
#
_entry.id   AF-A0AAN5CM34-F1
#
_cell.length_a   1.000
_cell.length_b   1.000
_cell.length_c   1.000
_cell.angle_alpha   90.00
_cell.angle_beta   90.00
_cell.angle_gamma   90.00
#
_symmetry.space_group_name_H-M   'P 1'
#
loop_
_entity.id
_entity.type
_entity.pdbx_description
1 polymer ?
#
loop_
_entity_poly.entity_id
_entity_poly.type
_entity_poly.pdbx_seq_one_letter_code
_entity_poly.pdbx_strand_id
1 'polypeptide(L)'
;VSASILACFSALLAALYSYINWAFKKTKLFTWSDAKIKWIFVTNLTITLIALAGMIACLVIAGVDHKKMKYSDLIGENLWITAILCFVTANWAGIISYQIRSYCWWVFKI
;
A
#
# COMPACT_ATOMS: atom_id res chain seq x y z
N VAL A 1 14.51 8.13 -1.23
CA VAL A 1 13.67 7.33 -2.16
C VAL A 1 12.79 8.32 -2.86
N SER A 2 12.94 8.47 -4.17
CA SER A 2 12.22 9.52 -4.90
C SER A 2 10.71 9.28 -4.81
N ALA A 3 9.95 10.36 -4.58
CA ALA A 3 8.49 10.36 -4.58
C ALA A 3 7.90 9.70 -5.85
N SER A 4 8.58 9.82 -7.00
CA SER A 4 8.18 9.19 -8.25
C SER A 4 8.16 7.66 -8.16
N ILE A 5 9.13 7.06 -7.45
CA ILE A 5 9.23 5.61 -7.28
C ILE A 5 8.05 5.12 -6.43
N LEU A 6 7.76 5.80 -5.32
CA LEU A 6 6.60 5.49 -4.46
C LEU A 6 5.27 5.66 -5.22
N ALA A 7 5.15 6.66 -6.07
CA ALA A 7 3.97 6.85 -6.90
C ALA A 7 3.78 5.68 -7.89
N CYS A 8 4.85 5.23 -8.54
CA CYS A 8 4.82 4.04 -9.41
C CYS A 8 4.43 2.77 -8.63
N PHE A 9 5.02 2.55 -7.45
CA PHE A 9 4.65 1.41 -6.60
C PHE A 9 3.19 1.47 -6.15
N SER A 10 2.70 2.65 -5.77
CA SER A 10 1.30 2.84 -5.40
C SER A 10 0.36 2.57 -6.59
N ALA A 11 0.73 2.97 -7.81
CA ALA A 11 -0.06 2.70 -8.99
C ALA A 11 -0.12 1.20 -9.32
N LEU A 12 1.00 0.48 -9.15
CA LEU A 12 1.04 -0.98 -9.29
C LEU A 12 0.13 -1.70 -8.28
N LEU A 13 0.12 -1.24 -7.02
CA LEU A 13 -0.78 -1.78 -6.00
C LEU A 13 -2.25 -1.50 -6.34
N ALA A 14 -2.57 -0.30 -6.81
CA ALA A 14 -3.93 0.02 -7.27
C ALA A 14 -4.36 -0.88 -8.44
N ALA A 15 -3.47 -1.16 -9.39
CA ALA A 15 -3.75 -2.08 -10.49
C ALA A 15 -3.95 -3.53 -9.99
N LEU A 16 -3.12 -3.99 -9.04
CA LEU A 16 -3.28 -5.30 -8.40
C LEU A 16 -4.63 -5.42 -7.69
N TYR A 17 -5.03 -4.37 -6.96
CA TYR A 17 -6.35 -4.29 -6.33
C TYR A 17 -7.48 -4.44 -7.36
N SER A 18 -7.43 -3.67 -8.46
CA SER A 18 -8.43 -3.78 -9.53
C SER A 18 -8.47 -5.17 -10.15
N TYR A 19 -7.31 -5.81 -10.33
CA TYR A 19 -7.22 -7.18 -10.85
C TYR A 19 -7.87 -8.21 -9.91
N ILE A 20 -7.60 -8.14 -8.60
CA ILE A 20 -8.20 -9.04 -7.61
C ILE A 20 -9.72 -8.88 -7.58
N ASN A 21 -10.22 -7.64 -7.56
CA ASN A 21 -11.65 -7.36 -7.57
C ASN A 21 -12.32 -7.87 -8.85
N TRP A 22 -11.65 -7.71 -10.00
CA TRP A 22 -12.13 -8.28 -11.26
C TRP A 22 -12.14 -9.82 -11.25
N ALA A 23 -11.08 -10.46 -10.72
CA ALA A 23 -11.00 -11.90 -10.59
C ALA A 23 -12.09 -12.48 -9.66
N PHE A 24 -12.41 -11.76 -8.57
CA PHE A 24 -13.52 -12.09 -7.68
C PHE A 24 -14.87 -12.01 -8.40
N LYS A 25 -15.16 -10.92 -9.11
CA LYS A 25 -16.41 -10.77 -9.90
C LYS A 25 -16.58 -11.85 -10.97
N LYS A 26 -15.49 -12.38 -11.51
CA LYS A 26 -15.48 -13.47 -12.50
C LYS A 26 -15.38 -14.86 -11.87
N THR A 27 -15.52 -14.98 -10.54
CA THR A 27 -15.39 -16.21 -9.75
C THR A 27 -14.10 -16.99 -9.98
N LYS A 28 -13.08 -16.36 -10.59
CA LYS A 28 -11.76 -16.96 -10.84
C LYS A 28 -10.90 -17.02 -9.59
N LEU A 29 -11.23 -16.25 -8.56
CA LEU A 29 -10.49 -16.25 -7.31
C LEU A 29 -10.55 -17.61 -6.59
N PHE A 30 -11.63 -18.38 -6.77
CA PHE A 30 -11.81 -19.71 -6.18
C PHE A 30 -10.91 -20.79 -6.81
N THR A 31 -10.40 -20.55 -8.02
CA THR A 31 -9.48 -21.50 -8.68
C THR A 31 -8.03 -21.27 -8.28
N TRP A 32 -7.75 -20.22 -7.50
CA TRP A 32 -6.40 -19.92 -7.03
C TRP A 32 -6.04 -20.84 -5.88
N SER A 33 -4.80 -21.32 -5.87
CA SER A 33 -4.27 -22.11 -4.78
C SER A 33 -4.23 -21.29 -3.48
N ASP A 34 -4.60 -21.92 -2.36
CA ASP A 34 -4.54 -21.34 -1.02
C ASP A 34 -3.18 -20.73 -0.67
N ALA A 35 -2.09 -21.37 -1.11
CA ALA A 35 -0.73 -20.86 -0.93
C ALA A 35 -0.54 -19.47 -1.58
N LYS A 36 -1.00 -19.29 -2.82
CA LYS A 36 -0.95 -17.99 -3.52
C LYS A 36 -1.75 -16.93 -2.78
N ILE A 37 -2.96 -17.27 -2.32
CA ILE A 37 -3.83 -16.36 -1.57
C ILE A 37 -3.16 -15.92 -0.26
N LYS A 38 -2.58 -16.86 0.50
CA LYS A 38 -1.83 -16.57 1.72
C LYS A 38 -0.61 -15.69 1.45
N TRP A 39 0.14 -15.96 0.38
CA TRP A 39 1.29 -15.13 0.00
C TRP A 39 0.89 -13.69 -0.35
N ILE A 40 -0.18 -13.50 -1.13
CA ILE A 40 -0.66 -12.15 -1.46
C ILE A 40 -1.13 -11.43 -0.19
N PHE A 41 -1.84 -12.12 0.70
CA PHE A 41 -2.25 -11.54 1.99
C PHE A 41 -1.05 -11.10 2.84
N VAL A 42 -0.08 -12.00 3.09
CA VAL A 42 1.08 -11.72 3.94
C VAL A 42 1.94 -10.61 3.35
N THR A 43 2.24 -10.66 2.05
CA THR A 43 3.05 -9.63 1.39
C THR A 43 2.40 -8.26 1.47
N ASN A 44 1.11 -8.14 1.14
CA ASN A 44 0.42 -6.85 1.23
C ASN A 44 0.31 -6.35 2.68
N LEU A 45 0.08 -7.24 3.65
CA LEU A 45 0.07 -6.86 5.06
C LEU A 45 1.44 -6.32 5.52
N THR A 46 2.53 -6.98 5.13
CA THR A 46 3.89 -6.50 5.43
C THR A 46 4.19 -5.16 4.78
N ILE A 47 3.77 -4.95 3.52
CA ILE A 47 3.92 -3.67 2.82
C ILE A 47 3.15 -2.58 3.55
N THR A 48 1.92 -2.83 4.01
CA THR A 48 1.14 -1.87 4.79
C THR A 48 1.88 -1.45 6.06
N LEU A 49 2.42 -2.39 6.83
CA LEU A 49 3.13 -2.07 8.08
C LEU A 49 4.41 -1.26 7.81
N ILE A 50 5.20 -1.65 6.80
CA ILE A 50 6.42 -0.92 6.41
C ILE A 50 6.08 0.49 5.92
N ALA A 51 5.04 0.62 5.09
CA ALA A 51 4.61 1.91 4.55
C ALA A 51 4.05 2.85 5.65
N LEU A 52 3.34 2.32 6.64
CA LEU A 52 2.91 3.10 7.81
C LEU A 52 4.10 3.57 8.65
N ALA A 53 5.09 2.69 8.89
CA ALA A 53 6.31 3.07 9.60
C ALA A 53 7.08 4.16 8.82
N GLY A 54 7.19 4.03 7.50
CA GLY A 54 7.80 5.04 6.63
C GLY A 54 7.06 6.37 6.65
N MET A 55 5.72 6.35 6.66
CA MET A 55 4.89 7.56 6.80
C MET A 55 5.18 8.26 8.14
N ILE A 56 5.18 7.52 9.25
CA ILE A 56 5.45 8.09 10.58
C ILE A 56 6.85 8.72 10.61
N ALA A 57 7.86 8.02 10.11
CA ALA A 57 9.22 8.55 10.04
C ALA A 57 9.29 9.86 9.23
N CYS A 58 8.64 9.90 8.06
CA CYS A 58 8.60 11.10 7.23
C CYS A 58 7.91 12.28 7.93
N LEU A 59 6.81 12.02 8.66
CA LEU A 59 6.08 13.05 9.41
C LEU A 59 6.89 13.58 10.60
N VAL A 60 7.55 12.70 11.34
CA VAL A 60 8.40 13.09 12.48
C VAL A 60 9.56 13.96 11.99
N ILE A 61 10.27 13.54 10.94
CA ILE A 61 11.39 14.32 10.39
C ILE A 61 10.89 15.65 9.84
N ALA A 62 9.78 15.67 9.09
CA ALA A 62 9.21 16.90 8.56
C ALA A 62 8.76 17.88 9.66
N GLY A 63 8.24 17.35 10.77
CA GLY A 63 7.83 18.13 11.93
C GLY A 63 9.02 18.73 12.69
N VAL A 64 10.07 17.94 12.92
CA VAL A 64 11.31 18.37 13.61
C VAL A 64 12.08 19.40 12.77
N ASP A 65 12.20 19.18 11.47
CA ASP A 65 12.91 20.09 10.56
C ASP A 65 12.10 21.37 10.24
N HIS A 66 10.89 21.52 10.81
CA HIS A 66 9.97 22.63 10.54
C HIS A 66 9.75 22.90 9.04
N LYS A 67 9.83 21.88 8.18
CA LYS A 67 9.66 22.03 6.73
C LYS A 67 8.25 22.52 6.45
N LYS A 68 8.11 23.70 5.85
CA LYS A 68 6.80 24.30 5.58
C LYS A 68 6.34 23.88 4.18
N MET A 69 5.04 23.92 3.92
CA MET A 69 4.51 23.76 2.55
C MET A 69 4.72 25.04 1.72
N LYS A 70 5.91 25.63 1.75
CA LYS A 70 6.25 26.80 0.91
C LYS A 70 6.74 26.32 -0.45
N TYR A 71 6.52 27.14 -1.49
CA TYR A 71 6.93 26.83 -2.85
C TYR A 71 8.44 26.56 -2.99
N SER A 72 9.27 27.16 -2.13
CA SER A 72 10.70 26.87 -2.04
C SER A 72 11.01 25.44 -1.60
N ASP A 73 10.18 24.88 -0.72
CA ASP A 73 10.36 23.55 -0.12
C ASP A 73 9.70 22.45 -0.97
N LEU A 74 8.94 22.85 -2.01
CA LEU A 74 8.40 22.00 -3.06
C LEU A 74 9.42 21.71 -4.17
N ILE A 75 10.49 22.52 -4.29
CA ILE A 75 11.57 22.32 -5.25
C ILE A 75 12.61 21.38 -4.62
N GLY A 76 12.29 20.08 -4.58
CA GLY A 76 13.16 19.03 -4.02
C GLY A 76 12.40 17.78 -3.53
N GLU A 77 13.09 16.84 -2.86
CA GLU A 77 12.42 15.73 -2.17
C GLU A 77 11.61 16.26 -0.97
N ASN A 78 10.30 16.48 -1.20
CA ASN A 78 9.39 16.92 -0.16
C ASN A 78 8.94 15.72 0.70
N LEU A 79 9.35 15.73 1.97
CA LEU A 79 9.01 14.71 2.95
C LEU A 79 7.50 14.62 3.22
N TRP A 80 6.76 15.73 3.06
CA TRP A 80 5.30 15.71 3.16
C TRP A 80 4.66 14.92 2.03
N ILE A 81 5.11 15.13 0.79
CA ILE A 81 4.64 14.38 -0.38
C ILE A 81 5.01 12.91 -0.24
N THR A 82 6.22 12.63 0.25
CA THR A 82 6.69 11.27 0.50
C THR A 82 5.85 10.57 1.57
N ALA A 83 5.50 11.27 2.66
CA ALA A 83 4.62 10.76 3.71
C ALA A 83 3.22 10.44 3.16
N ILE A 84 2.64 11.34 2.36
CA ILE A 84 1.34 11.11 1.71
C ILE A 84 1.41 9.89 0.79
N LEU A 85 2.47 9.75 0.00
CA LEU A 85 2.63 8.58 -0.88
C LEU A 85 2.82 7.27 -0.11
N CYS A 86 3.53 7.31 1.03
CA CYS A 86 3.60 6.17 1.94
C CYS A 86 2.22 5.81 2.49
N PHE A 87 1.41 6.80 2.87
CA PHE A 87 0.03 6.58 3.31
C PHE A 87 -0.84 5.95 2.22
N VAL A 88 -0.79 6.47 0.99
CA VAL A 88 -1.57 5.93 -0.14
C VAL A 88 -1.14 4.49 -0.44
N THR A 89 0.17 4.21 -0.42
CA THR A 89 0.72 2.85 -0.58
C THR A 89 0.20 1.90 0.51
N ALA A 90 0.26 2.34 1.77
CA ALA A 90 -0.25 1.57 2.90
C ALA A 90 -1.74 1.27 2.76
N ASN A 91 -2.52 2.26 2.31
CA ASN A 91 -3.96 2.14 2.10
C ASN A 91 -4.30 1.09 1.03
N TRP A 92 -3.67 1.15 -0.15
CA TRP A 92 -3.91 0.16 -1.21
C TRP A 92 -3.57 -1.27 -0.77
N ALA A 93 -2.37 -1.47 -0.20
CA ALA A 93 -1.96 -2.78 0.30
C ALA A 93 -2.87 -3.28 1.44
N GLY A 94 -3.34 -2.37 2.30
CA GLY A 94 -4.23 -2.70 3.41
C GLY A 94 -5.60 -3.16 2.92
N ILE A 95 -6.18 -2.43 1.96
CA ILE A 95 -7.45 -2.79 1.32
C ILE A 95 -7.34 -4.15 0.62
N ILE A 96 -6.25 -4.43 -0.10
CA ILE A 96 -6.01 -5.73 -0.74
C ILE A 96 -6.03 -6.85 0.30
N SER A 97 -5.30 -6.67 1.40
CA SER A 97 -5.20 -7.67 2.47
C SER A 97 -6.57 -7.94 3.12
N TYR A 98 -7.32 -6.87 3.41
CA TYR A 98 -8.67 -6.96 3.97
C TYR A 98 -9.63 -7.68 3.03
N GLN A 99 -9.65 -7.30 1.74
CA GLN A 99 -10.53 -7.92 0.76
C GLN A 99 -10.20 -9.37 0.50
N ILE A 100 -8.92 -9.74 0.39
CA ILE A 100 -8.52 -11.14 0.24
C ILE A 100 -9.00 -11.98 1.42
N ARG A 101 -8.86 -11.47 2.65
CA ARG A 101 -9.36 -12.17 3.84
C ARG A 101 -10.88 -12.34 3.80
N SER A 102 -11.60 -11.33 3.33
CA SER A 102 -13.07 -11.37 3.20
C SER A 102 -13.53 -12.33 2.09
N TYR A 103 -12.93 -12.21 0.90
CA TYR A 103 -13.26 -13.03 -0.27
C TYR A 103 -12.85 -14.49 -0.08
N CYS A 104 -11.70 -14.75 0.53
CA CYS A 104 -11.13 -16.08 0.72
C CYS A 104 -11.14 -16.53 2.18
N TRP A 105 -12.22 -16.23 2.90
CA TRP A 105 -12.36 -16.55 4.33
C TRP A 105 -12.09 -18.02 4.68
N TRP A 106 -12.38 -18.96 3.76
CA TRP A 106 -12.11 -20.40 3.95
C TRP A 106 -10.62 -20.73 4.08
N VAL A 107 -9.74 -19.95 3.44
CA VAL A 107 -8.28 -20.16 3.46
C VAL A 107 -7.67 -19.86 4.84
N PHE A 108 -8.36 -19.03 5.63
CA PHE A 108 -7.91 -18.52 6.92
C PHE A 108 -8.66 -19.14 8.12
N LYS A 109 -9.52 -20.13 7.88
CA LYS A 109 -10.07 -20.94 8.96
C LYS A 109 -8.95 -21.82 9.52
N ILE A 110 -8.65 -21.60 10.80
CA ILE A 110 -7.83 -22.48 11.65
C ILE A 110 -8.74 -23.55 12.23
#